data_AF-A0A5B9Q1N5-F1
#
_entry.id   AF-A0A5B9Q1N5-F1
#
_cell.length_a   1.000
_cell.length_b   1.000
_cell.length_c   1.000
_cell.angle_alpha   90.00
_cell.angle_beta   90.00
_cell.angle_gamma   90.00
#
_symmetry.space_group_name_H-M   'P 1'
#
loop_
_entity.id
_entity.type
_entity.pdbx_description
1 polymer ?
#
loop_
_entity_poly.entity_id
_entity_poly.type
_entity_poly.pdbx_seq_one_letter_code
_entity_poly.pdbx_strand_id
1 'polypeptide(L)'
;MRFFVVCLIGLGIAIVSGALWRRWRKAQIEATRRDAIQSFEEQRPVLTEKFLAAADATGKPRGLTWKNCELSGEPLFATDQLTGELYALVTASISFEAIAGGDMEDVEAVSNLRCATAIFAYRDHSWTTNGRAVFNLEPAQSLERYQDSLTPFELRR
;
A
#
# COMPACT_ATOMS: atom_id res chain seq x y z
N MET A 1 -27.53 -49.32 -1.09
CA MET A 1 -26.32 -49.22 -0.25
C MET A 1 -25.06 -48.79 -1.02
N ARG A 2 -24.72 -49.42 -2.17
CA ARG A 2 -23.52 -49.07 -2.97
C ARG A 2 -23.46 -47.61 -3.47
N PHE A 3 -24.58 -47.05 -3.93
CA PHE A 3 -24.64 -45.64 -4.38
C PHE A 3 -24.34 -44.62 -3.26
N PHE A 4 -24.80 -44.88 -2.03
CA PHE A 4 -24.55 -44.02 -0.88
C PHE A 4 -23.06 -43.97 -0.50
N VAL A 5 -22.37 -45.11 -0.55
CA VAL A 5 -20.93 -45.20 -0.26
C VAL A 5 -20.11 -44.43 -1.30
N VAL A 6 -20.46 -44.53 -2.59
CA VAL A 6 -19.78 -43.79 -3.66
C VAL A 6 -19.98 -42.27 -3.50
N CYS A 7 -21.18 -41.81 -3.15
CA CYS A 7 -21.44 -40.39 -2.88
C CYS A 7 -20.65 -39.86 -1.67
N LEU A 8 -20.55 -40.64 -0.59
CA LEU A 8 -19.77 -40.25 0.60
C LEU A 8 -18.27 -40.15 0.32
N ILE A 9 -17.72 -41.08 -0.47
CA ILE A 9 -16.32 -41.04 -0.90
C ILE A 9 -16.07 -39.81 -1.79
N GLY A 10 -16.97 -39.55 -2.76
CA GLY A 10 -16.87 -38.36 -3.63
C GLY A 10 -16.91 -37.05 -2.86
N LEU A 11 -17.80 -36.93 -1.86
CA LEU A 11 -17.88 -35.76 -0.98
C LEU A 11 -16.61 -35.58 -0.14
N GLY A 12 -16.08 -36.68 0.42
CA GLY A 12 -14.83 -36.67 1.18
C GLY A 12 -13.64 -36.17 0.33
N ILE A 13 -13.51 -36.66 -0.90
CA ILE A 13 -12.46 -36.22 -1.83
C ILE A 13 -12.63 -34.72 -2.14
N ALA A 14 -13.84 -34.25 -2.46
CA ALA A 14 -14.08 -32.84 -2.78
C ALA A 14 -13.71 -31.91 -1.61
N ILE A 15 -14.03 -32.29 -0.37
CA ILE A 15 -13.67 -31.52 0.83
C ILE A 15 -12.15 -31.48 1.01
N VAL A 16 -11.48 -32.62 0.89
CA VAL A 16 -10.02 -32.73 1.06
C VAL A 16 -9.29 -31.93 -0.03
N SER A 17 -9.66 -32.09 -1.30
CA SER A 17 -9.11 -31.34 -2.42
C SER A 17 -9.35 -29.83 -2.27
N GLY A 18 -10.54 -29.42 -1.83
CA GLY A 18 -10.84 -28.01 -1.54
C GLY A 18 -9.99 -27.44 -0.41
N ALA A 19 -9.78 -28.20 0.67
CA ALA A 19 -8.93 -27.78 1.79
C ALA A 19 -7.45 -27.66 1.38
N LEU A 20 -6.92 -28.63 0.62
CA LEU A 20 -5.57 -28.60 0.05
C LEU A 20 -5.37 -27.39 -0.86
N TRP A 21 -6.32 -27.13 -1.77
CA TRP A 21 -6.25 -25.99 -2.67
C TRP A 21 -6.26 -24.66 -1.93
N ARG A 22 -7.11 -24.51 -0.90
CA ARG A 22 -7.12 -23.32 -0.04
C ARG A 22 -5.80 -23.11 0.68
N ARG A 23 -5.18 -24.17 1.23
CA ARG A 23 -3.88 -24.09 1.90
C ARG A 23 -2.78 -23.69 0.93
N TRP A 24 -2.73 -24.32 -0.24
CA TRP A 24 -1.74 -23.99 -1.26
C TRP A 24 -1.90 -22.56 -1.77
N ARG A 25 -3.13 -22.11 -2.05
CA ARG A 25 -3.41 -20.72 -2.45
C ARG A 25 -2.98 -19.71 -1.39
N LYS A 26 -3.24 -19.99 -0.10
CA LYS A 26 -2.76 -19.14 1.00
C LYS A 26 -1.22 -19.07 1.02
N ALA A 27 -0.55 -20.21 0.91
CA ALA A 27 0.91 -20.27 0.90
C ALA A 27 1.52 -19.52 -0.30
N GLN A 28 0.90 -19.62 -1.48
CA GLN A 28 1.32 -18.87 -2.68
C GLN A 28 1.16 -17.35 -2.47
N ILE A 29 0.02 -16.90 -1.94
CA ILE A 29 -0.19 -15.47 -1.64
C ILE A 29 0.84 -14.97 -0.62
N GLU A 30 1.12 -15.73 0.42
CA GLU A 30 2.14 -15.38 1.42
C GLU A 30 3.55 -15.34 0.82
N ALA A 31 3.89 -16.25 -0.10
CA ALA A 31 5.17 -16.21 -0.82
C ALA A 31 5.27 -14.95 -1.70
N THR A 32 4.25 -14.68 -2.53
CA THR A 32 4.22 -13.47 -3.37
C THR A 32 4.31 -12.19 -2.55
N ARG A 33 3.67 -12.12 -1.37
CA ARG A 33 3.78 -10.95 -0.48
C ARG A 33 5.18 -10.76 0.07
N ARG A 34 5.89 -11.86 0.40
CA ARG A 34 7.28 -11.79 0.85
C ARG A 34 8.19 -11.25 -0.26
N ASP A 35 8.06 -11.79 -1.46
CA ASP A 35 8.82 -11.32 -2.62
C ASP A 35 8.50 -9.85 -2.94
N ALA A 36 7.22 -9.46 -2.84
CA ALA A 36 6.78 -8.08 -3.00
C ALA A 36 7.46 -7.15 -1.99
N ILE A 37 7.48 -7.51 -0.70
CA ILE A 37 8.13 -6.71 0.34
C ILE A 37 9.61 -6.53 0.07
N GLN A 38 10.32 -7.62 -0.31
CA GLN A 38 11.73 -7.54 -0.64
C GLN A 38 11.97 -6.60 -1.85
N SER A 39 11.15 -6.72 -2.89
CA SER A 39 11.27 -5.89 -4.09
C SER A 39 10.94 -4.41 -3.84
N PHE A 40 10.22 -4.06 -2.76
CA PHE A 40 9.86 -2.67 -2.46
C PHE A 40 11.10 -1.81 -2.22
N GLU A 41 12.03 -2.30 -1.40
CA GLU A 41 13.26 -1.59 -1.06
C GLU A 41 14.13 -1.35 -2.30
N GLU A 42 14.25 -2.38 -3.15
CA GLU A 42 14.99 -2.29 -4.42
C GLU A 42 14.37 -1.27 -5.38
N GLN A 43 13.05 -1.16 -5.39
CA GLN A 43 12.31 -0.26 -6.28
C GLN A 43 12.07 1.13 -5.70
N ARG A 44 12.47 1.38 -4.44
CA ARG A 44 12.15 2.61 -3.70
C ARG A 44 12.50 3.89 -4.48
N PRO A 45 13.69 4.06 -5.09
CA PRO A 45 14.01 5.29 -5.82
C PRO A 45 13.02 5.56 -6.97
N VAL A 46 12.72 4.54 -7.77
CA VAL A 46 11.77 4.64 -8.90
C VAL A 46 10.35 4.89 -8.40
N LEU A 47 9.98 4.30 -7.26
CA LEU A 47 8.67 4.51 -6.65
C LEU A 47 8.51 5.93 -6.11
N THR A 48 9.57 6.55 -5.56
CA THR A 48 9.57 7.95 -5.14
C THR A 48 9.27 8.88 -6.33
N GLU A 49 9.94 8.67 -7.46
CA GLU A 49 9.71 9.47 -8.68
C GLU A 49 8.27 9.30 -9.20
N LYS A 50 7.78 8.05 -9.28
CA LYS A 50 6.39 7.76 -9.67
C LYS A 50 5.38 8.39 -8.72
N PHE A 51 5.67 8.37 -7.42
CA PHE A 51 4.83 8.97 -6.40
C PHE A 51 4.73 10.48 -6.58
N LEU A 52 5.86 11.16 -6.72
CA LEU A 52 5.89 12.61 -6.91
C LEU A 52 5.13 13.02 -8.18
N ALA A 53 5.40 12.34 -9.30
CA ALA A 53 4.71 12.61 -10.57
C ALA A 53 3.18 12.37 -10.46
N ALA A 54 2.77 11.28 -9.81
CA ALA A 54 1.35 10.98 -9.62
C ALA A 54 0.67 11.97 -8.66
N ALA A 55 1.36 12.40 -7.60
CA ALA A 55 0.85 13.33 -6.60
C ALA A 55 0.65 14.72 -7.19
N ASP A 56 1.62 15.21 -7.95
CA ASP A 56 1.54 16.50 -8.65
C ASP A 56 0.38 16.51 -9.66
N ALA A 57 0.19 15.41 -10.40
CA ALA A 57 -0.92 15.26 -11.33
C ALA A 57 -2.33 15.30 -10.68
N THR A 58 -2.43 15.09 -9.35
CA THR A 58 -3.72 15.20 -8.65
C THR A 58 -4.19 16.64 -8.43
N GLY A 59 -3.29 17.63 -8.53
CA GLY A 59 -3.57 19.04 -8.26
C GLY A 59 -3.97 19.35 -6.80
N LYS A 60 -3.62 18.46 -5.86
CA LYS A 60 -3.88 18.62 -4.42
C LYS A 60 -2.55 18.68 -3.67
N PRO A 61 -2.36 19.60 -2.71
CA PRO A 61 -3.30 20.63 -2.26
C PRO A 61 -3.55 21.72 -3.31
N ARG A 62 -4.76 22.30 -3.34
CA ARG A 62 -5.09 23.38 -4.28
C ARG A 62 -4.17 24.58 -4.06
N GLY A 63 -3.77 25.26 -5.13
CA GLY A 63 -2.91 26.44 -5.07
C GLY A 63 -1.42 26.14 -4.83
N LEU A 64 -1.05 24.86 -4.68
CA LEU A 64 0.32 24.41 -4.46
C LEU A 64 0.76 23.39 -5.50
N THR A 65 2.05 23.45 -5.85
CA THR A 65 2.75 22.45 -6.66
C THR A 65 3.64 21.60 -5.76
N TRP A 66 3.73 20.31 -6.06
CA TRP A 66 4.64 19.42 -5.35
C TRP A 66 6.06 19.68 -5.83
N LYS A 67 6.94 20.11 -4.92
CA LYS A 67 8.32 20.47 -5.28
C LYS A 67 9.28 19.32 -5.08
N ASN A 68 9.24 18.70 -3.89
CA ASN A 68 10.11 17.59 -3.55
C ASN A 68 9.40 16.59 -2.64
N CYS A 69 9.81 15.33 -2.72
CA CYS A 69 9.39 14.27 -1.81
C CYS A 69 10.59 13.38 -1.50
N GLU A 70 10.84 13.18 -0.22
CA GLU A 70 11.83 12.21 0.26
C GLU A 70 11.11 11.12 1.04
N LEU A 71 11.29 9.87 0.61
CA LEU A 71 10.83 8.69 1.36
C LEU A 71 11.94 8.25 2.32
N SER A 72 11.58 7.99 3.57
CA SER A 72 12.55 7.59 4.59
C SER A 72 11.97 6.54 5.54
N GLY A 73 12.85 5.92 6.31
CA GLY A 73 12.50 4.89 7.29
C GLY A 73 12.17 3.52 6.68
N GLU A 74 11.75 2.62 7.57
CA GLU A 74 11.25 1.30 7.20
C GLU A 74 9.74 1.38 6.87
N PRO A 75 9.27 0.79 5.77
CA PRO A 75 7.85 0.76 5.45
C PRO A 75 7.08 -0.10 6.45
N LEU A 76 5.86 0.35 6.78
CA LEU A 76 4.87 -0.54 7.36
C LEU A 76 4.04 -1.16 6.24
N PHE A 77 3.88 -2.48 6.31
CA PHE A 77 3.05 -3.20 5.35
C PHE A 77 1.70 -3.52 5.95
N ALA A 78 0.66 -3.43 5.14
CA ALA A 78 -0.70 -3.75 5.54
C ALA A 78 -1.47 -4.37 4.37
N THR A 79 -2.49 -5.16 4.68
CA THR A 79 -3.42 -5.68 3.67
C THR A 79 -4.77 -5.04 3.81
N ASP A 80 -5.37 -4.65 2.68
CA ASP A 80 -6.77 -4.22 2.67
C ASP A 80 -7.70 -5.40 2.94
N GLN A 81 -8.63 -5.22 3.87
CA GLN A 81 -9.52 -6.29 4.34
C GLN A 81 -10.56 -6.70 3.28
N LEU A 82 -10.92 -5.80 2.37
CA LEU A 82 -11.92 -6.05 1.33
C LEU A 82 -11.28 -6.67 0.09
N THR A 83 -10.20 -6.10 -0.42
CA THR A 83 -9.55 -6.51 -1.68
C THR A 83 -8.43 -7.53 -1.47
N GLY A 84 -7.85 -7.60 -0.26
CA GLY A 84 -6.68 -8.42 0.04
C GLY A 84 -5.36 -7.88 -0.51
N GLU A 85 -5.38 -6.68 -1.10
CA GLU A 85 -4.21 -6.02 -1.69
C GLU A 85 -3.19 -5.65 -0.63
N LEU A 86 -1.91 -5.80 -0.96
CA LEU A 86 -0.81 -5.41 -0.10
C LEU A 86 -0.48 -3.93 -0.34
N TYR A 87 -0.41 -3.18 0.75
CA TYR A 87 0.00 -1.78 0.79
C TYR A 87 1.32 -1.64 1.53
N ALA A 88 2.14 -0.70 1.06
CA ALA A 88 3.28 -0.18 1.79
C ALA A 88 2.98 1.28 2.19
N LEU A 89 3.12 1.55 3.48
CA LEU A 89 2.97 2.86 4.11
C LEU A 89 4.37 3.33 4.49
N VAL A 90 4.82 4.43 3.90
CA VAL A 90 6.20 4.93 4.06
C VAL A 90 6.19 6.36 4.55
N THR A 91 7.09 6.69 5.50
CA THR A 91 7.28 8.07 5.93
C THR A 91 7.76 8.89 4.73
N ALA A 92 7.12 10.03 4.52
CA ALA A 92 7.40 10.95 3.45
C ALA A 92 7.57 12.37 3.99
N SER A 93 8.66 13.01 3.60
CA SER A 93 8.90 14.44 3.80
C SER A 93 8.61 15.16 2.50
N ILE A 94 7.59 16.02 2.50
CA ILE A 94 7.09 16.67 1.29
C ILE A 94 7.27 18.18 1.41
N SER A 95 7.73 18.83 0.34
CA SER A 95 7.72 20.28 0.22
C SER A 95 6.83 20.76 -0.91
N PHE A 96 6.21 21.91 -0.69
CA PHE A 96 5.31 22.55 -1.63
C PHE A 96 5.87 23.89 -2.09
N GLU A 97 5.41 24.33 -3.25
CA GLU A 97 5.64 25.68 -3.76
C GLU A 97 4.29 26.29 -4.12
N ALA A 98 4.11 27.58 -3.79
CA ALA A 98 2.92 28.30 -4.20
C ALA A 98 2.89 28.47 -5.72
N ILE A 99 1.72 28.32 -6.32
CA ILE A 99 1.53 28.67 -7.73
C ILE A 99 1.51 30.20 -7.83
N ALA A 100 2.37 30.76 -8.70
CA ALA A 100 2.50 32.20 -8.90
C ALA A 100 1.15 32.85 -9.27
N GLY A 101 0.82 33.97 -8.60
CA GLY A 101 -0.46 34.66 -8.76
C GLY A 101 -1.66 33.97 -8.12
N GLY A 102 -1.43 32.96 -7.27
CA GLY A 102 -2.45 32.28 -6.49
C GLY A 102 -2.59 32.82 -5.06
N ASP A 103 -3.70 32.50 -4.40
CA ASP A 103 -4.06 32.97 -3.04
C ASP A 103 -3.06 32.59 -1.92
N MET A 104 -2.02 31.82 -2.23
CA MET A 104 -1.08 31.21 -1.29
C MET A 104 0.36 31.70 -1.45
N GLU A 105 0.62 32.67 -2.34
CA GLU A 105 1.95 33.22 -2.61
C GLU A 105 2.60 33.89 -1.37
N ASP A 106 1.78 34.52 -0.52
CA ASP A 106 2.25 35.25 0.68
C ASP A 106 2.29 34.39 1.97
N VAL A 107 1.99 33.08 1.89
CA VAL A 107 1.90 32.23 3.08
C VAL A 107 3.25 31.54 3.33
N GLU A 108 4.05 32.06 4.27
CA GLU A 108 5.36 31.49 4.66
C GLU A 108 5.27 29.98 5.02
N ALA A 109 4.14 29.52 5.55
CA ALA A 109 3.95 28.11 5.92
C ALA A 109 3.88 27.13 4.73
N VAL A 110 3.84 27.63 3.49
CA VAL A 110 3.80 26.82 2.26
C VAL A 110 5.16 26.18 1.96
N SER A 111 6.26 26.85 2.30
CA SER A 111 7.63 26.34 2.08
C SER A 111 8.08 25.33 3.16
N ASN A 112 7.26 25.07 4.17
CA ASN A 112 7.59 24.15 5.25
C ASN A 112 7.44 22.69 4.82
N LEU A 113 8.46 21.89 5.14
CA LEU A 113 8.43 20.44 5.03
C LEU A 113 7.23 19.89 5.82
N ARG A 114 6.42 19.06 5.18
CA ARG A 114 5.32 18.34 5.82
C ARG A 114 5.70 16.87 5.96
N CYS A 115 5.60 16.37 7.18
CA CYS A 115 5.54 14.92 7.40
C CYS A 115 4.22 14.39 6.84
N ALA A 116 4.30 13.27 6.13
CA ALA A 116 3.16 12.52 5.65
C ALA A 116 3.49 11.03 5.59
N THR A 117 2.45 10.21 5.38
CA THR A 117 2.59 8.82 4.98
C THR A 117 2.27 8.68 3.50
N ALA A 118 3.24 8.32 2.67
CA ALA A 118 3.02 7.95 1.27
C ALA A 118 2.48 6.51 1.17
N ILE A 119 1.54 6.30 0.25
CA ILE A 119 0.86 5.01 0.07
C ILE A 119 1.23 4.39 -1.29
N PHE A 120 1.66 3.14 -1.25
CA PHE A 120 1.93 2.30 -2.42
C PHE A 120 1.11 1.03 -2.36
N ALA A 121 0.66 0.54 -3.51
CA ALA A 121 -0.11 -0.68 -3.64
C ALA A 121 0.62 -1.69 -4.53
N TYR A 122 0.67 -2.95 -4.09
CA TYR A 122 1.18 -4.04 -4.91
C TYR A 122 0.04 -4.68 -5.71
N ARG A 123 0.08 -4.53 -7.04
CA ARG A 123 -0.93 -5.04 -7.98
C ARG A 123 -0.23 -5.59 -9.21
N ASP A 124 -0.78 -6.67 -9.78
CA ASP A 124 -0.26 -7.30 -11.01
C ASP A 124 1.26 -7.53 -10.97
N HIS A 125 1.75 -8.05 -9.84
CA HIS A 125 3.17 -8.33 -9.58
C HIS A 125 4.10 -7.10 -9.57
N SER A 126 3.57 -5.89 -9.37
CA SER A 126 4.36 -4.66 -9.35
C SER A 126 3.89 -3.68 -8.27
N TRP A 127 4.83 -2.87 -7.77
CA TRP A 127 4.48 -1.74 -6.91
C TRP A 127 4.01 -0.54 -7.74
N THR A 128 2.90 0.02 -7.32
CA THR A 128 2.22 1.13 -7.98
C THR A 128 1.80 2.20 -6.98
N THR A 129 1.56 3.42 -7.46
CA THR A 129 1.05 4.52 -6.65
C THR A 129 0.18 5.44 -7.51
N ASN A 130 -0.73 6.14 -6.86
CA ASN A 130 -1.56 7.18 -7.43
C ASN A 130 -1.35 8.53 -6.72
N GLY A 131 -0.18 8.69 -6.06
CA GLY A 131 0.18 9.93 -5.37
C GLY A 131 -0.58 10.18 -4.07
N ARG A 132 -1.25 9.17 -3.50
CA ARG A 132 -1.97 9.32 -2.23
C ARG A 132 -0.99 9.46 -1.06
N ALA A 133 -1.18 10.52 -0.29
CA ALA A 133 -0.50 10.75 0.97
C ALA A 133 -1.50 11.03 2.10
N VAL A 134 -1.16 10.61 3.31
CA VAL A 134 -1.85 10.99 4.54
C VAL A 134 -1.00 12.04 5.24
N PHE A 135 -1.39 13.31 5.11
CA PHE A 135 -0.63 14.41 5.67
C PHE A 135 -0.67 14.44 7.20
N ASN A 136 0.44 14.90 7.78
CA ASN A 136 0.65 15.09 9.21
C ASN A 136 0.54 13.82 10.06
N LEU A 137 0.70 12.64 9.44
CA LEU A 137 0.74 11.35 10.13
C LEU A 137 1.93 10.52 9.67
N GLU A 138 2.56 9.85 10.64
CA GLU A 138 3.52 8.77 10.40
C GLU A 138 2.81 7.46 10.03
N PRO A 139 3.51 6.49 9.39
CA PRO A 139 2.92 5.24 8.93
C PRO A 139 2.11 4.48 9.98
N ALA A 140 2.60 4.41 11.23
CA ALA A 140 1.91 3.73 12.31
C ALA A 140 0.58 4.39 12.67
N GLN A 141 0.56 5.73 12.71
CA GLN A 141 -0.65 6.50 12.99
C GLN A 141 -1.64 6.43 11.82
N SER A 142 -1.14 6.41 10.58
CA SER A 142 -1.96 6.18 9.40
C SER A 142 -2.60 4.79 9.45
N LEU A 143 -1.86 3.76 9.84
CA LEU A 143 -2.38 2.41 9.99
C LEU A 143 -3.46 2.32 11.06
N GLU A 144 -3.26 2.98 12.21
CA GLU A 144 -4.27 3.09 13.27
C GLU A 144 -5.53 3.82 12.78
N ARG A 145 -5.37 4.94 12.08
CA ARG A 145 -6.50 5.70 11.51
C ARG A 145 -7.34 4.85 10.55
N TYR A 146 -6.72 3.93 9.82
CA TYR A 146 -7.39 3.08 8.82
C TYR A 146 -7.56 1.63 9.27
N GLN A 147 -7.50 1.33 10.57
CA GLN A 147 -7.58 -0.03 11.12
C GLN A 147 -8.86 -0.80 10.72
N ASP A 148 -9.96 -0.09 10.46
CA ASP A 148 -11.23 -0.71 10.02
C ASP A 148 -11.14 -1.28 8.59
N SER A 149 -10.17 -0.82 7.79
CA SER A 149 -9.98 -1.24 6.39
C SER A 149 -8.64 -1.93 6.15
N LEU A 150 -7.63 -1.65 6.97
CA LEU A 150 -6.28 -2.19 6.84
C LEU A 150 -5.93 -3.09 8.01
N THR A 151 -5.29 -4.21 7.71
CA THR A 151 -4.71 -5.11 8.72
C THR A 151 -3.19 -5.10 8.57
N PRO A 152 -2.42 -4.87 9.66
CA PRO A 152 -0.96 -4.96 9.61
C PRO A 152 -0.49 -6.31 9.03
N PHE A 153 0.51 -6.27 8.16
CA PHE A 153 1.16 -7.47 7.63
C PHE A 153 2.61 -7.52 8.12
N GLU A 154 2.89 -8.47 9.00
CA GLU A 154 4.24 -8.72 9.48
C GLU A 154 4.85 -9.92 8.76
N LEU A 155 6.11 -9.76 8.35
CA LEU A 155 6.97 -10.88 7.99
C LEU A 155 7.19 -11.72 9.25
N ARG A 156 6.43 -12.81 9.39
CA ARG A 156 6.69 -13.80 10.43
C ARG A 156 8.11 -14.36 10.19
N ARG A 157 9.05 -13.99 11.07
CA ARG A 157 10.43 -14.50 11.06
C ARG A 157 10.49 -16.01 11.30
#